data_AF-A0A7J3Q9Z6-F1
#
_entry.id   AF-A0A7J3Q9Z6-F1
#
_cell.length_a   1.000
_cell.length_b   1.000
_cell.length_c   1.000
_cell.angle_alpha   90.00
_cell.angle_beta   90.00
_cell.angle_gamma   90.00
#
_symmetry.space_group_name_H-M   'P 1'
#
loop_
_entity.id
_entity.type
_entity.pdbx_description
1 polymer ?
#
loop_
_entity_poly.entity_id
_entity_poly.type
_entity_poly.pdbx_seq_one_letter_code
_entity_poly.pdbx_strand_id
1 'polypeptide(L)'
;MEDVLILVGIVALAVLLMYMLEYYRPLILAVLLAYLAFPIYWFIATLELDPLLRIALQVVVFMLMYGVVLYMVMSYLYKMRVRRYEAKR
;
A
#
# COMPACT_ATOMS: atom_id res chain seq x y z
N MET A 1 -22.34 28.27 -19.66
CA MET A 1 -20.91 28.06 -20.01
C MET A 1 -20.10 27.64 -18.78
N GLU A 2 -20.37 28.21 -17.60
CA GLU A 2 -19.73 27.80 -16.34
C GLU A 2 -20.02 26.33 -15.95
N ASP A 3 -21.25 25.84 -16.13
CA ASP A 3 -21.59 24.44 -15.81
C ASP A 3 -20.79 23.42 -16.62
N VAL A 4 -20.47 23.76 -17.87
CA VAL A 4 -19.64 22.93 -18.76
C VAL A 4 -18.19 22.93 -18.29
N LEU A 5 -17.67 24.07 -17.85
CA LEU A 5 -16.31 24.20 -17.29
C LEU A 5 -16.15 23.40 -15.99
N ILE A 6 -17.16 23.43 -15.11
CA ILE A 6 -17.17 22.65 -13.87
C ILE A 6 -17.18 21.15 -14.18
N LEU A 7 -18.02 20.71 -15.12
CA LEU A 7 -18.08 19.31 -15.56
C LEU A 7 -16.73 18.83 -16.12
N VAL A 8 -16.10 19.62 -16.99
CA VAL A 8 -14.79 19.31 -17.56
C VAL A 8 -13.71 19.24 -16.46
N GLY A 9 -13.76 20.14 -15.48
CA GLY A 9 -12.85 20.12 -14.33
C GLY A 9 -12.97 18.85 -13.48
N ILE A 10 -14.20 18.40 -13.21
CA ILE A 10 -14.46 17.16 -12.44
C ILE A 10 -13.96 15.94 -13.21
N VAL A 11 -14.24 15.86 -14.51
CA VAL A 11 -13.79 14.75 -15.36
C VAL A 11 -12.25 14.70 -15.43
N ALA A 12 -11.58 15.85 -15.61
CA ALA A 12 -10.13 15.92 -15.62
C ALA A 12 -9.51 15.47 -14.28
N LEU A 13 -10.10 15.88 -13.16
CA LEU A 13 -9.67 15.47 -11.83
C LEU A 13 -9.85 13.95 -11.61
N ALA A 14 -10.98 13.39 -12.06
CA ALA A 14 -11.25 11.95 -11.97
C ALA A 14 -10.26 11.12 -12.79
N VAL A 15 -9.93 11.57 -14.01
CA VAL A 15 -8.94 10.91 -14.87
C VAL A 15 -7.54 10.99 -14.24
N LEU A 16 -7.16 12.14 -13.68
CA LEU A 16 -5.89 12.31 -12.97
C LEU A 16 -5.81 11.37 -11.76
N LEU A 17 -6.88 11.30 -10.96
CA LEU A 17 -6.97 10.40 -9.81
C LEU A 17 -6.86 8.94 -10.22
N MET A 18 -7.56 8.51 -11.28
CA MET A 18 -7.41 7.16 -11.82
C MET A 18 -5.96 6.85 -12.20
N TYR A 19 -5.29 7.77 -12.88
CA TYR A 19 -3.90 7.60 -13.31
C TYR A 19 -2.95 7.49 -12.12
N MET A 20 -3.14 8.36 -11.10
CA MET A 20 -2.40 8.28 -9.85
C MET A 20 -2.66 6.95 -9.13
N LEU A 21 -3.91 6.49 -9.08
CA LEU A 21 -4.27 5.24 -8.41
C LEU A 21 -3.68 4.01 -9.10
N GLU A 22 -3.55 4.05 -10.42
CA GLU A 22 -2.86 3.02 -11.19
C GLU A 22 -1.35 3.05 -10.97
N TYR A 23 -0.75 4.24 -10.94
CA TYR A 23 0.68 4.39 -10.69
C TYR A 23 1.05 3.98 -9.25
N TYR A 24 0.34 4.50 -8.24
CA TYR A 24 0.62 4.26 -6.82
C TYR A 24 -0.06 3.01 -6.26
N ARG A 25 -0.77 2.21 -7.07
CA ARG A 25 -1.53 1.02 -6.64
C ARG A 25 -0.80 0.11 -5.63
N PRO A 26 0.46 -0.32 -5.87
CA PRO A 26 1.16 -1.20 -4.94
C PRO A 26 1.58 -0.49 -3.66
N LEU A 27 1.84 0.83 -3.71
CA LEU A 27 2.11 1.63 -2.52
C LEU A 27 0.84 1.77 -1.67
N ILE A 28 -0.31 2.04 -2.30
CA ILE A 28 -1.62 2.11 -1.64
C ILE A 28 -1.95 0.76 -1.00
N LEU A 29 -1.76 -0.35 -1.72
CA LEU A 29 -1.95 -1.70 -1.19
C LEU A 29 -1.03 -1.99 0.01
N ALA A 30 0.25 -1.59 -0.06
CA ALA A 30 1.17 -1.75 1.06
C ALA A 30 0.74 -0.95 2.29
N VAL A 31 0.27 0.29 2.11
CA VAL A 31 -0.25 1.14 3.20
C VAL A 31 -1.52 0.54 3.79
N LEU A 32 -2.44 0.05 2.96
CA LEU A 32 -3.67 -0.61 3.43
C LEU A 32 -3.35 -1.89 4.23
N LEU A 33 -2.39 -2.69 3.78
CA LEU A 33 -1.93 -3.87 4.53
C LEU A 33 -1.29 -3.47 5.88
N ALA A 34 -0.46 -2.43 5.89
CA ALA A 34 0.10 -1.89 7.13
C ALA A 34 -0.98 -1.33 8.07
N TYR A 35 -2.06 -0.77 7.53
CA TYR A 35 -3.21 -0.31 8.33
C TYR A 35 -4.00 -1.49 8.91
N LEU A 36 -4.22 -2.56 8.13
CA LEU A 36 -4.86 -3.80 8.59
C LEU A 36 -4.05 -4.55 9.64
N ALA A 37 -2.76 -4.28 9.74
CA ALA A 37 -1.90 -4.76 10.81
C ALA A 37 -2.33 -4.31 12.20
N PHE A 38 -2.72 -3.04 12.28
CA PHE A 38 -2.97 -2.35 13.53
C PHE A 38 -3.99 -3.08 14.41
N PRO A 39 -5.17 -3.49 13.90
CA PRO A 39 -6.11 -4.27 14.70
C PRO A 39 -5.56 -5.64 15.13
N ILE A 40 -4.64 -6.25 14.37
CA ILE A 40 -3.99 -7.52 14.76
C ILE A 40 -3.06 -7.28 15.95
N TYR A 41 -2.22 -6.24 15.91
CA TYR A 41 -1.37 -5.87 17.05
C TYR A 41 -2.20 -5.51 18.28
N TRP A 42 -3.28 -4.75 18.09
CA TRP A 42 -4.21 -4.38 19.15
C TRP A 42 -4.84 -5.61 19.78
N PHE A 43 -5.36 -6.53 18.96
CA PHE A 43 -5.95 -7.78 19.42
C PHE A 43 -4.95 -8.60 20.23
N ILE A 44 -3.72 -8.79 19.73
CA ILE A 44 -2.67 -9.52 20.46
C ILE A 44 -2.34 -8.85 21.81
N ALA A 45 -2.37 -7.51 21.86
CA ALA A 45 -2.13 -6.77 23.09
C ALA A 45 -3.24 -6.95 24.14
N THR A 46 -4.48 -7.20 23.71
CA THR A 46 -5.62 -7.46 24.61
C THR A 46 -5.68 -8.88 25.15
N LEU A 47 -4.93 -9.82 24.56
CA LEU A 47 -4.90 -11.19 25.05
C LEU A 47 -4.12 -11.29 26.36
N GLU A 48 -4.64 -12.06 27.31
CA GLU A 48 -3.97 -12.40 28.58
C GLU A 48 -2.89 -13.46 28.34
N LEU A 49 -1.82 -13.04 27.66
CA LEU A 49 -0.65 -13.86 27.34
C LEU A 49 0.54 -13.45 28.19
N ASP A 50 1.42 -14.43 28.46
CA ASP A 50 2.76 -14.18 28.98
C ASP A 50 3.47 -13.09 28.16
N PRO A 51 4.19 -12.15 28.80
CA PRO A 51 4.83 -11.04 28.11
C PRO A 51 5.79 -11.49 26.99
N LEU A 52 6.54 -12.57 27.22
CA LEU A 52 7.47 -13.12 26.25
C LEU A 52 6.74 -13.68 25.01
N LEU A 53 5.64 -14.42 25.23
CA LEU A 53 4.82 -14.99 24.17
C LEU A 53 4.12 -13.91 23.35
N ARG A 54 3.64 -12.86 24.02
CA ARG A 54 3.02 -11.69 23.37
C ARG A 54 4.00 -11.00 22.43
N ILE A 55 5.21 -10.72 22.90
CA ILE A 55 6.27 -10.10 22.08
C ILE A 55 6.62 -11.01 20.91
N ALA A 56 6.79 -12.32 21.15
CA ALA A 56 7.08 -13.28 20.09
C ALA A 56 6.00 -13.26 18.98
N LEU A 57 4.72 -13.27 19.35
CA LEU A 57 3.61 -13.18 18.39
C LEU A 57 3.60 -11.86 17.63
N GLN A 58 3.82 -10.73 18.29
CA GLN A 58 3.89 -9.42 17.64
C GLN A 58 5.06 -9.35 16.63
N VAL A 59 6.22 -9.93 16.97
CA VAL A 59 7.38 -10.01 16.06
C VAL A 59 7.08 -10.90 14.86
N VAL A 60 6.41 -12.03 15.06
CA VAL A 60 6.01 -12.92 13.94
C VAL A 60 5.07 -12.20 12.98
N VAL A 61 4.05 -11.53 13.50
CA VAL A 61 3.13 -10.72 12.67
C VAL A 61 3.88 -9.61 11.95
N PHE A 62 4.81 -8.93 12.63
CA PHE A 62 5.68 -7.92 12.01
C PHE A 62 6.46 -8.48 10.83
N MET A 63 7.16 -9.59 11.02
CA MET A 63 7.98 -10.20 9.97
C MET A 63 7.14 -10.63 8.77
N LEU A 64 5.98 -11.26 9.00
CA LEU A 64 5.10 -11.71 7.93
C LEU A 64 4.61 -10.53 7.08
N MET A 65 4.10 -9.48 7.72
CA MET A 65 3.61 -8.33 6.98
C MET A 65 4.72 -7.52 6.32
N TYR A 66 5.83 -7.30 7.03
CA TYR A 66 6.97 -6.58 6.47
C TYR A 66 7.49 -7.31 5.23
N GLY A 67 7.54 -8.65 5.26
CA GLY A 67 7.87 -9.48 4.11
C GLY A 67 6.93 -9.26 2.92
N VAL A 68 5.61 -9.27 3.16
CA VAL A 68 4.61 -9.02 2.10
C VAL A 68 4.75 -7.62 1.52
N VAL A 69 4.85 -6.59 2.36
CA VAL A 69 5.01 -5.19 1.93
C VAL A 69 6.31 -5.02 1.14
N LEU A 70 7.42 -5.56 1.64
CA LEU A 70 8.73 -5.51 0.98
C LEU A 70 8.68 -6.19 -0.39
N TYR A 71 8.05 -7.37 -0.48
CA TYR A 71 7.86 -8.07 -1.74
C TYR A 71 7.07 -7.23 -2.76
N MET A 72 5.96 -6.61 -2.34
CA MET A 72 5.15 -5.75 -3.22
C MET A 72 5.93 -4.53 -3.72
N VAL A 73 6.65 -3.85 -2.82
CA VAL A 73 7.47 -2.69 -3.16
C VAL A 73 8.60 -3.07 -4.10
N MET A 74 9.34 -4.14 -3.80
CA MET A 74 10.46 -4.59 -4.63
C MET A 74 9.99 -5.05 -6.02
N SER A 75 8.90 -5.81 -6.09
CA SER A 75 8.29 -6.24 -7.36
C SER A 75 7.87 -5.02 -8.21
N TYR A 76 7.31 -4.00 -7.58
CA TYR A 76 6.93 -2.76 -8.25
C TYR A 76 8.15 -1.96 -8.74
N LEU A 77 9.14 -1.73 -7.88
CA LEU A 77 10.37 -1.03 -8.25
C LEU A 77 11.11 -1.74 -9.38
N TYR A 78 11.13 -3.08 -9.35
CA TYR A 78 11.70 -3.90 -10.41
C TYR A 78 10.96 -3.69 -11.74
N LYS A 79 9.63 -3.80 -11.76
CA LYS A 79 8.81 -3.55 -12.96
C LYS A 79 9.04 -2.14 -13.52
N MET A 80 9.13 -1.14 -12.64
CA MET A 80 9.40 0.24 -13.04
C MET A 80 10.79 0.40 -13.67
N ARG A 81 11.81 -0.22 -13.07
CA ARG A 81 13.18 -0.22 -13.60
C ARG A 81 13.21 -0.85 -14.99
N VAL A 82 12.58 -2.01 -15.19
CA VAL A 82 12.55 -2.71 -16.49
C VAL A 82 11.91 -1.84 -17.58
N ARG A 83 10.75 -1.23 -17.32
CA ARG A 83 10.10 -0.31 -18.28
C ARG A 83 10.98 0.86 -18.71
N ARG A 84 11.79 1.41 -17.79
CA ARG A 84 12.73 2.50 -18.12
C ARG A 84 13.88 2.05 -19.02
N TYR A 85 14.28 0.78 -18.96
CA TYR A 85 15.30 0.24 -19.87
C TYR A 85 14.71 0.00 -21.27
N GLU A 86 13.49 -0.51 -21.36
CA GLU A 86 12.78 -0.69 -22.64
C GLU A 86 12.54 0.64 -23.35
N ALA A 87 12.15 1.69 -22.63
CA ALA A 87 11.94 3.02 -23.22
C ALA A 87 13.22 3.73 -23.70
N LYS A 88 14.41 3.21 -23.35
CA LYS A 88 15.70 3.74 -23.80
C LYS A 88 16.28 3.00 -25.01
N ARG A 89 15.66 1.92 -25.45
CA ARG A 89 16.08 1.10 -26.58
C ARG A 89 15.18 1.36 -27.78
#